data_AF-A0AAN5CIP6-F1
#
_entry.id   AF-A0AAN5CIP6-F1
#
_cell.length_a   1.000
_cell.length_b   1.000
_cell.length_c   1.000
_cell.angle_alpha   90.00
_cell.angle_beta   90.00
_cell.angle_gamma   90.00
#
_symmetry.space_group_name_H-M   'P 1'
#
loop_
_entity.id
_entity.type
_entity.pdbx_description
1 polymer ?
#
loop_
_entity_poly.entity_id
_entity_poly.type
_entity_poly.pdbx_seq_one_letter_code
_entity_poly.pdbx_strand_id
1 'polypeptide(L)'
;FVQLESFSPCGESGYALNFGLPNCAIFEEKEGLFTASGKEFLNCTKHCLADFISVHIIEKDVADCAATRSTAFDSHVDCYINCGFCKILAANVIPFARTYRFSDFVSLSALKQVKHET
;
A
#
# COMPACT_ATOMS: atom_id res chain seq x y z
N PHE A 1 -5.54 9.78 1.03
CA PHE A 1 -5.77 9.51 2.47
C PHE A 1 -6.88 10.36 3.06
N VAL A 2 -6.80 11.71 2.99
CA VAL A 2 -7.88 12.60 3.49
C VAL A 2 -9.23 12.24 2.89
N GLN A 3 -9.30 12.01 1.57
CA GLN A 3 -10.55 11.60 0.91
C GLN A 3 -11.11 10.27 1.45
N LEU A 4 -10.25 9.25 1.63
CA LEU A 4 -10.68 7.96 2.16
C LEU A 4 -11.14 8.07 3.61
N GLU A 5 -10.44 8.86 4.43
CA GLU A 5 -10.83 9.08 5.83
C GLU A 5 -12.14 9.87 5.94
N SER A 6 -12.38 10.85 5.08
CA SER A 6 -13.67 11.57 5.04
C SER A 6 -14.83 10.65 4.63
N PHE A 7 -14.57 9.65 3.80
CA PHE A 7 -15.57 8.69 3.33
C PHE A 7 -15.81 7.54 4.34
N SER A 8 -14.74 7.01 4.93
CA SER A 8 -14.75 5.95 5.95
C SER A 8 -13.97 6.44 7.18
N PRO A 9 -14.63 7.15 8.13
CA PRO A 9 -13.97 7.84 9.23
C PRO A 9 -13.61 6.89 10.38
N CYS A 10 -12.55 6.12 10.19
CA CYS A 10 -12.10 5.07 11.10
C CYS A 10 -11.08 5.56 12.15
N GLY A 11 -10.64 6.81 12.03
CA GLY A 11 -9.73 7.47 12.96
C GLY A 11 -8.32 6.86 12.98
N GLU A 12 -7.62 7.05 14.10
CA GLU A 12 -6.20 6.65 14.26
C GLU A 12 -5.97 5.13 14.19
N SER A 13 -7.03 4.33 14.28
CA SER A 13 -7.00 2.87 14.09
C SER A 13 -7.32 2.43 12.65
N GLY A 14 -7.81 3.37 11.84
CA GLY A 14 -8.29 3.17 10.48
C GLY A 14 -7.19 2.98 9.45
N TYR A 15 -7.54 2.38 8.32
CA TYR A 15 -6.57 2.11 7.25
C TYR A 15 -5.86 3.36 6.74
N ALA A 16 -6.61 4.45 6.49
CA ALA A 16 -6.06 5.65 5.87
C ALA A 16 -5.01 6.34 6.76
N LEU A 17 -5.32 6.53 8.05
CA LEU A 17 -4.45 7.24 8.99
C LEU A 17 -3.42 6.34 9.68
N ASN A 18 -3.75 5.07 9.97
CA ASN A 18 -2.87 4.17 10.70
C ASN A 18 -1.86 3.44 9.80
N PHE A 19 -2.25 3.14 8.55
CA PHE A 19 -1.44 2.33 7.65
C PHE A 19 -1.01 3.11 6.40
N GLY A 20 -1.97 3.66 5.65
CA GLY A 20 -1.71 4.28 4.36
C GLY A 20 -0.81 5.53 4.46
N LEU A 21 -1.21 6.50 5.28
CA LEU A 21 -0.48 7.77 5.41
C LEU A 21 0.95 7.59 5.94
N PRO A 22 1.22 6.85 7.04
CA PRO A 22 2.58 6.65 7.52
C PRO A 22 3.49 5.95 6.51
N ASN A 23 2.98 4.95 5.79
CA ASN A 23 3.74 4.27 4.74
C ASN A 23 4.03 5.22 3.58
N CYS A 24 3.03 5.96 3.10
CA CYS A 24 3.23 6.94 2.02
C CYS A 24 4.31 7.96 2.38
N ALA A 25 4.27 8.51 3.60
CA ALA A 25 5.23 9.50 4.06
C ALA A 25 6.67 8.93 4.06
N ILE A 26 6.86 7.70 4.55
CA ILE A 26 8.19 7.07 4.59
C ILE A 26 8.71 6.76 3.19
N PHE A 27 7.84 6.35 2.26
CA PHE A 27 8.22 6.13 0.86
C PHE A 27 8.57 7.44 0.15
N GLU A 28 7.85 8.54 0.41
CA GLU A 28 8.17 9.86 -0.13
C GLU A 28 9.50 10.40 0.42
N GLU A 29 9.73 10.27 1.74
CA GLU A 29 11.00 10.66 2.38
C GLU A 29 12.19 9.90 1.78
N LYS A 30 12.02 8.60 1.52
CA LYS A 30 13.10 7.70 1.08
C LYS A 30 13.16 7.49 -0.43
N GLU A 31 12.31 8.14 -1.22
CA GLU A 31 12.25 7.99 -2.67
C GLU A 31 13.63 8.20 -3.31
N GLY A 32 14.43 9.13 -2.78
CA GLY A 32 15.80 9.41 -3.22
C GLY A 32 16.76 8.22 -3.16
N LEU A 33 16.47 7.19 -2.36
CA LEU A 33 17.29 5.99 -2.25
C LEU A 33 17.07 4.99 -3.40
N PHE A 34 15.96 5.10 -4.13
CA PHE A 34 15.57 4.15 -5.17
C PHE A 34 16.25 4.46 -6.51
N THR A 35 16.49 3.41 -7.30
CA THR A 35 16.90 3.55 -8.69
C THR A 35 15.84 4.27 -9.52
N ALA A 36 16.17 4.71 -10.74
CA ALA A 36 15.18 5.30 -11.65
C ALA A 36 13.95 4.36 -11.85
N SER A 37 14.21 3.08 -12.13
CA SER A 37 13.16 2.06 -12.23
C SER A 37 12.43 1.79 -10.90
N GLY A 38 13.10 1.98 -9.76
CA GLY A 38 12.47 1.91 -8.44
C GLY A 38 11.48 3.06 -8.23
N LYS A 39 11.84 4.29 -8.62
CA LYS A 39 10.95 5.45 -8.56
C LYS A 39 9.76 5.31 -9.49
N GLU A 40 9.96 4.77 -10.70
CA GLU A 40 8.87 4.42 -11.62
C GLU A 40 7.91 3.41 -10.98
N PHE A 41 8.42 2.38 -10.31
CA PHE A 41 7.61 1.43 -9.56
C PHE A 41 6.81 2.09 -8.42
N LEU A 42 7.45 2.95 -7.63
CA LEU A 42 6.77 3.66 -6.53
C LEU A 42 5.64 4.55 -7.07
N ASN A 43 5.90 5.30 -8.15
CA ASN A 43 4.92 6.16 -8.78
C ASN A 43 3.75 5.36 -9.39
N CYS A 44 4.05 4.25 -10.09
CA CYS A 44 3.02 3.35 -10.62
C CYS A 44 2.14 2.79 -9.49
N THR A 45 2.78 2.29 -8.43
CA THR A 45 2.10 1.65 -7.31
C THR A 45 1.20 2.65 -6.57
N LYS A 46 1.69 3.88 -6.33
CA LYS A 46 0.92 4.95 -5.70
C LYS A 46 -0.37 5.26 -6.47
N HIS A 47 -0.28 5.39 -7.80
CA HIS A 47 -1.45 5.64 -8.64
C HIS A 47 -2.42 4.44 -8.65
N CYS A 48 -1.91 3.23 -8.87
CA CYS A 48 -2.73 2.02 -8.86
C CYS A 48 -3.54 1.87 -7.57
N LEU A 49 -2.91 2.10 -6.41
CA LEU A 49 -3.57 2.01 -5.11
C LEU A 49 -4.65 3.10 -4.92
N ALA A 50 -4.37 4.34 -5.35
CA ALA A 50 -5.31 5.45 -5.25
C ALA A 50 -6.54 5.24 -6.16
N ASP A 51 -6.31 4.77 -7.38
CA ASP A 51 -7.36 4.43 -8.34
C ASP A 51 -8.22 3.28 -7.80
N PHE A 52 -7.58 2.24 -7.25
CA PHE A 52 -8.30 1.12 -6.64
C PHE A 52 -9.22 1.58 -5.51
N ILE A 53 -8.73 2.44 -4.60
CA ILE A 53 -9.54 3.00 -3.52
C ILE A 53 -10.75 3.75 -4.09
N SER A 54 -10.54 4.56 -5.12
CA SER A 54 -11.62 5.34 -5.74
C SER A 54 -12.69 4.41 -6.33
N VAL A 55 -12.28 3.44 -7.14
CA VAL A 55 -13.19 2.56 -7.90
C VAL A 55 -13.85 1.49 -7.04
N HIS A 56 -13.13 0.89 -6.09
CA HIS A 56 -13.58 -0.30 -5.37
C HIS A 56 -14.04 -0.04 -3.94
N ILE A 57 -13.76 1.14 -3.39
CA ILE A 57 -14.17 1.51 -2.03
C ILE A 57 -15.15 2.67 -2.07
N ILE A 58 -14.74 3.80 -2.66
CA ILE A 58 -15.57 5.02 -2.66
C ILE A 58 -16.79 4.84 -3.59
N GLU A 59 -16.56 4.50 -4.86
CA GLU A 59 -17.65 4.32 -5.84
C GLU A 59 -18.56 3.12 -5.53
N LYS A 60 -18.06 2.14 -4.76
CA LYS A 60 -18.82 0.96 -4.31
C LYS A 60 -19.45 1.12 -2.93
N ASP A 61 -19.35 2.30 -2.34
CA ASP A 61 -19.91 2.65 -1.04
C ASP A 61 -19.46 1.72 0.12
N VAL A 62 -18.19 1.27 0.10
CA VAL A 62 -17.62 0.40 1.14
C VAL A 62 -17.09 1.24 2.29
N ALA A 63 -17.99 1.74 3.14
CA ALA A 63 -17.66 2.65 4.24
C ALA A 63 -17.26 1.97 5.57
N ASP A 64 -17.52 0.67 5.75
CA ASP A 64 -17.15 -0.05 6.98
C ASP A 64 -15.63 -0.17 7.14
N CYS A 65 -15.11 0.17 8.33
CA CYS A 65 -13.68 0.21 8.61
C CYS A 65 -12.95 -1.12 8.38
N ALA A 66 -13.57 -2.25 8.74
CA ALA A 66 -12.95 -3.55 8.54
C ALA A 66 -12.94 -3.92 7.06
N ALA A 67 -14.04 -3.69 6.35
CA ALA A 67 -14.14 -3.90 4.91
C ALA A 67 -13.18 -2.98 4.12
N THR A 68 -13.18 -1.67 4.39
CA THR A 68 -12.25 -0.71 3.80
C THR A 68 -10.81 -1.12 4.02
N ARG A 69 -10.44 -1.54 5.24
CA ARG A 69 -9.09 -2.02 5.56
C ARG A 69 -8.74 -3.27 4.76
N SER A 70 -9.59 -4.29 4.73
CA SER A 70 -9.29 -5.52 3.99
C SER A 70 -9.15 -5.22 2.50
N THR A 71 -10.16 -4.56 1.91
CA THR A 71 -10.21 -4.25 0.48
C THR A 71 -9.02 -3.39 0.03
N ALA A 72 -8.66 -2.36 0.80
CA ALA A 72 -7.51 -1.50 0.47
C ALA A 72 -6.16 -2.19 0.68
N PHE A 73 -6.05 -3.08 1.66
CA PHE A 73 -4.83 -3.83 1.90
C PHE A 73 -4.63 -4.89 0.82
N ASP A 74 -5.68 -5.61 0.45
CA ASP A 74 -5.65 -6.70 -0.54
C ASP A 74 -5.21 -6.19 -1.94
N SER A 75 -5.50 -4.93 -2.30
CA SER A 75 -5.06 -4.33 -3.58
C SER A 75 -3.55 -4.17 -3.74
N HIS A 76 -2.77 -4.30 -2.66
CA HIS A 76 -1.31 -4.14 -2.72
C HIS A 76 -0.67 -5.20 -3.61
N VAL A 77 -1.15 -6.44 -3.53
CA VAL A 77 -0.59 -7.56 -4.29
C VAL A 77 -0.71 -7.29 -5.79
N ASP A 78 -1.93 -7.03 -6.28
CA ASP A 78 -2.18 -6.78 -7.69
C ASP A 78 -1.44 -5.54 -8.19
N CYS A 79 -1.44 -4.44 -7.42
CA CYS A 79 -0.69 -3.24 -7.80
C CYS A 79 0.83 -3.48 -7.85
N TYR A 80 1.39 -4.25 -6.91
CA TYR A 80 2.82 -4.58 -6.92
C TYR A 80 3.18 -5.44 -8.13
N ILE A 81 2.38 -6.45 -8.46
CA ILE A 81 2.57 -7.31 -9.63
C ILE A 81 2.48 -6.48 -10.91
N ASN A 82 1.42 -5.68 -11.07
CA ASN A 82 1.17 -4.88 -12.26
C ASN A 82 2.25 -3.80 -12.49
N CYS A 83 2.82 -3.26 -11.41
CA CYS A 83 3.92 -2.31 -11.48
C CYS A 83 5.31 -2.96 -11.58
N GLY A 84 5.39 -4.31 -11.61
CA GLY A 84 6.62 -5.03 -11.91
C GLY A 84 7.54 -5.27 -10.71
N PHE A 85 7.00 -5.38 -9.50
CA PHE A 85 7.76 -5.57 -8.25
C PHE A 85 8.86 -6.64 -8.36
N CYS A 86 8.56 -7.79 -8.99
CA CYS A 86 9.52 -8.89 -9.14
C CYS A 86 10.82 -8.49 -9.87
N LYS A 87 10.74 -7.52 -10.80
CA LYS A 87 11.91 -7.02 -11.55
C LYS A 87 12.70 -5.97 -10.76
N ILE A 88 12.03 -5.26 -9.86
CA ILE A 88 12.58 -4.10 -9.13
C ILE A 88 13.21 -4.51 -7.79
N LEU A 89 12.70 -5.58 -7.19
CA LEU A 89 13.11 -6.04 -5.86
C LEU A 89 14.62 -6.26 -5.73
N ALA A 90 15.23 -7.00 -6.67
CA ALA A 90 16.65 -7.33 -6.61
C ALA A 90 17.54 -6.07 -6.66
N ALA A 91 17.18 -5.08 -7.49
CA ALA A 91 17.94 -3.84 -7.64
C ALA A 91 17.70 -2.83 -6.51
N ASN A 92 16.61 -2.98 -5.75
CA ASN A 92 16.19 -2.02 -4.71
C ASN A 92 16.06 -2.67 -3.32
N VAL A 93 16.70 -3.81 -3.08
CA VAL A 93 16.59 -4.56 -1.81
C VAL A 93 17.03 -3.72 -0.60
N ILE A 94 18.09 -2.91 -0.72
CA ILE A 94 18.56 -2.03 0.36
C ILE A 94 17.57 -0.88 0.61
N PRO A 95 17.14 -0.11 -0.42
CA PRO A 95 16.07 0.87 -0.25
C PRO A 95 14.82 0.28 0.40
N PHE A 96 14.31 -0.85 -0.09
CA PHE A 96 13.14 -1.50 0.51
C PHE A 96 13.37 -1.90 1.97
N ALA A 97 14.52 -2.50 2.31
CA ALA A 97 14.85 -2.87 3.68
C ALA A 97 14.99 -1.65 4.62
N ARG A 98 15.38 -0.50 4.09
CA ARG A 98 15.44 0.77 4.84
C ARG A 98 14.09 1.44 4.98
N THR A 99 13.19 1.24 4.03
CA THR A 99 11.88 1.91 3.96
C THR A 99 10.83 1.18 4.77
N TYR A 100 10.68 -0.13 4.58
CA TYR A 100 9.68 -0.91 5.31
C TYR A 100 10.05 -1.09 6.78
N ARG A 101 9.03 -1.08 7.65
CA ARG A 101 9.20 -1.48 9.05
C ARG A 101 9.00 -2.98 9.15
N PHE A 102 9.78 -3.63 10.02
CA PHE A 102 9.63 -5.08 10.27
C PHE A 102 8.19 -5.46 10.67
N SER A 103 7.51 -4.57 11.41
CA SER A 103 6.10 -4.73 11.82
C SER A 103 5.12 -4.90 10.66
N ASP A 104 5.43 -4.35 9.49
CA ASP A 104 4.51 -4.34 8.35
C ASP A 104 4.47 -5.73 7.69
N PHE A 105 5.61 -6.42 7.66
CA PHE A 105 5.76 -7.78 7.11
C PHE A 105 5.25 -8.90 8.02
N VAL A 106 5.30 -8.70 9.35
CA VAL A 106 4.79 -9.69 10.32
C VAL A 106 3.33 -9.44 10.72
N SER A 107 2.66 -8.49 10.07
CA SER A 107 1.24 -8.26 10.30
C SER A 107 0.41 -9.48 9.86
N LEU A 108 -0.65 -9.80 10.60
CA LEU A 108 -1.59 -10.87 10.22
C LEU A 108 -2.15 -10.67 8.80
N SER A 109 -2.34 -9.41 8.40
CA SER A 109 -2.77 -9.03 7.07
C SER A 109 -1.73 -9.42 6.00
N ALA A 110 -0.44 -9.13 6.21
CA ALA A 110 0.62 -9.54 5.29
C ALA A 110 0.75 -11.08 5.20
N LEU A 111 0.62 -11.78 6.33
CA LEU A 111 0.60 -13.25 6.35
C LEU A 111 -0.58 -13.84 5.58
N LYS A 112 -1.75 -13.19 5.61
CA LYS A 112 -2.94 -13.61 4.86
C LYS A 112 -2.70 -13.49 3.36
N GLN A 113 -2.04 -12.43 2.89
CA GLN A 113 -1.72 -12.25 1.46
C GLN A 113 -0.85 -13.38 0.91
N VAL A 114 0.24 -13.73 1.61
CA VAL A 114 1.15 -14.79 1.16
C VAL A 114 0.48 -16.17 1.17
N LYS A 115 -0.36 -16.46 2.17
CA LYS A 115 -1.09 -17.74 2.26
C LYS A 115 -2.16 -17.91 1.19
N HIS A 116 -2.65 -16.84 0.58
CA HIS A 116 -3.67 -16.93 -0.45
C HIS A 116 -3.09 -17.17 -1.85
N GLU A 117 -1.77 -17.03 -2.02
CA GLU A 117 -1.03 -17.29 -3.26
C GLU A 117 -0.25 -18.62 -3.25
N THR A 118 -0.35 -19.42 -2.19
CA THR A 118 0.24 -20.78 -2.08
C THR A 118 -0.82 -21.85 -2.02
#